data_AF-A0A852M968-F1
#
_entry.id   AF-A0A852M968-F1
#
_cell.length_a   1.000
_cell.length_b   1.000
_cell.length_c   1.000
_cell.angle_alpha   90.00
_cell.angle_beta   90.00
_cell.angle_gamma   90.00
#
_symmetry.space_group_name_H-M   'P 1'
#
loop_
_entity.id
_entity.type
_entity.pdbx_description
1 polymer ?
#
loop_
_entity_poly.entity_id
_entity_poly.type
_entity_poly.pdbx_seq_one_letter_code
_entity_poly.pdbx_strand_id
1 'polypeptide(L)' 'TPRVLPDGFRSLFSSMKVGVEDSRSSASITVRVHPHTTIEALKEQIFRDYGFHPLLQRWIIGKCLCLDERSVS' A
#
# COMPACT_ATOMS: atom_id res chain seq x y z
N THR A 1 29.25 7.04 18.08
CA THR A 1 28.79 8.29 17.42
C THR A 1 27.41 8.06 16.85
N PRO A 2 26.34 8.69 17.38
CA PRO A 2 25.01 8.57 16.77
C PRO A 2 25.01 9.33 15.44
N ARG A 3 24.67 8.65 14.34
CA ARG A 3 24.54 9.27 13.01
C ARG A 3 23.27 10.12 13.02
N VAL A 4 23.44 11.44 13.10
CA VAL A 4 22.37 12.41 12.82
C VAL A 4 21.98 12.24 11.36
N LEU A 5 20.79 11.69 11.10
CA LEU A 5 20.24 11.60 9.74
C LEU A 5 19.76 13.00 9.33
N PRO A 6 20.14 13.52 8.16
CA PRO A 6 19.85 14.89 7.78
C PRO A 6 18.34 15.14 7.61
N ASP A 7 17.88 16.28 8.13
CA ASP A 7 16.52 16.83 8.10
C ASP A 7 16.03 17.19 6.67
N GLY A 8 15.99 16.20 5.78
CA GLY A 8 15.65 16.42 4.36
C GLY A 8 15.01 15.23 3.64
N PHE A 9 14.65 14.15 4.35
CA PHE A 9 13.90 13.04 3.76
C PHE A 9 12.42 13.43 3.66
N ARG A 10 12.07 14.27 2.69
CA ARG A 10 10.68 14.37 2.23
C ARG A 10 10.21 12.96 1.93
N SER A 11 9.39 12.42 2.84
CA SER A 11 8.86 11.06 2.91
C SER A 11 8.96 10.29 1.58
N LEU A 12 10.06 9.53 1.35
CA LEU A 12 10.13 8.69 0.14
C LEU A 12 8.94 7.71 0.11
N PHE A 13 8.43 7.34 1.27
CA PHE A 13 7.28 6.47 1.45
C PHE A 13 6.16 7.22 2.18
N SER A 14 4.93 7.05 1.73
CA SER A 14 3.73 7.41 2.48
C SER A 14 3.23 6.21 3.28
N SER A 15 2.69 6.47 4.47
CA SER A 15 2.04 5.45 5.30
C SER A 15 0.56 5.40 4.95
N MET A 16 0.13 4.33 4.30
CA MET A 16 -1.25 4.12 3.87
C MET A 16 -1.94 3.12 4.80
N LYS A 17 -3.07 3.51 5.38
CA LYS A 17 -3.93 2.60 6.15
C LYS A 17 -4.84 1.85 5.18
N VAL A 18 -4.77 0.53 5.19
CA VAL A 18 -5.54 -0.36 4.31
C VAL A 18 -6.49 -1.18 5.15
N GLY A 19 -7.79 -1.07 4.85
CA GLY A 19 -8.79 -2.01 5.36
C GLY A 19 -8.79 -3.26 4.48
N VAL A 20 -8.73 -4.43 5.12
CA VAL A 20 -8.88 -5.74 4.47
C VAL A 20 -10.19 -6.32 4.98
N GLU A 21 -11.12 -6.56 4.08
CA GLU A 21 -12.41 -7.18 4.39
C GLU A 21 -12.53 -8.50 3.63
N ASP A 22 -12.94 -9.56 4.32
CA ASP A 22 -13.32 -10.83 3.73
C ASP A 22 -14.77 -11.21 4.11
N SER A 23 -15.23 -12.38 3.69
CA SER A 23 -16.60 -12.86 3.99
C SER A 23 -16.93 -13.05 5.48
N ARG A 24 -15.93 -13.02 6.37
CA ARG A 24 -16.03 -13.44 7.77
C ARG A 24 -15.44 -12.44 8.76
N SER A 25 -14.55 -11.55 8.34
CA SER A 25 -13.77 -10.67 9.20
C SER A 25 -13.26 -9.44 8.46
N SER A 26 -12.98 -8.39 9.23
CA SER A 26 -12.32 -7.18 8.77
C SER A 26 -11.08 -6.89 9.62
N ALA A 27 -10.02 -6.43 8.97
CA ALA A 27 -8.76 -6.06 9.59
C ALA A 27 -8.25 -4.74 8.99
N SER A 28 -7.40 -4.03 9.73
CA SER A 28 -6.71 -2.87 9.17
C SER A 28 -5.22 -3.03 9.32
N ILE A 29 -4.50 -2.89 8.22
CA ILE A 29 -3.04 -2.92 8.16
C ILE A 29 -2.51 -1.54 7.78
N THR A 30 -1.23 -1.29 8.06
CA THR A 30 -0.56 -0.07 7.64
C THR A 30 0.61 -0.45 6.74
N VAL A 31 0.59 0.07 5.52
CA VAL A 31 1.53 -0.28 4.46
C VAL A 31 2.32 0.96 4.10
N ARG A 32 3.64 0.82 4.01
CA ARG A 32 4.51 1.88 3.49
C ARG A 32 4.58 1.74 1.98
N VAL A 33 4.14 2.78 1.27
CA VAL A 33 4.05 2.78 -0.20
C VAL A 33 4.74 4.03 -0.74
N HIS A 34 5.41 3.94 -1.89
CA HIS A 34 5.87 5.15 -2.55
C HIS A 34 4.68 5.88 -3.21
N PRO A 35 4.65 7.23 -3.26
CA PRO A 35 3.58 7.96 -3.93
C PRO A 35 3.37 7.57 -5.41
N HIS A 36 4.46 7.22 -6.09
CA HIS A 36 4.49 6.81 -7.49
C HIS A 36 4.33 5.28 -7.68
N THR A 37 3.93 4.55 -6.64
CA THR A 37 3.64 3.11 -6.74
C THR A 37 2.33 2.94 -7.50
N THR A 38 2.31 2.04 -8.49
CA THR A 38 1.08 1.62 -9.16
C THR A 38 0.29 0.66 -8.28
N ILE A 39 -1.01 0.51 -8.55
CA ILE A 39 -1.85 -0.47 -7.83
C ILE A 39 -1.34 -1.89 -8.05
N GLU A 40 -0.82 -2.21 -9.24
CA GLU A 40 -0.15 -3.48 -9.52
C GLU A 40 1.05 -3.71 -8.58
N ALA A 41 1.97 -2.75 -8.47
CA ALA A 41 3.13 -2.87 -7.61
C ALA A 41 2.74 -2.97 -6.12
N LEU A 42 1.65 -2.29 -5.72
CA LEU A 42 1.06 -2.41 -4.39
C LEU A 42 0.50 -3.83 -4.15
N LYS A 43 -0.19 -4.41 -5.14
CA LYS A 43 -0.69 -5.79 -5.05
C LYS A 43 0.44 -6.79 -4.88
N GLU A 44 1.51 -6.65 -5.66
CA GLU A 44 2.71 -7.48 -5.55
C GLU A 44 3.39 -7.34 -4.18
N GLN A 45 3.42 -6.14 -3.61
CA GLN A 45 3.92 -5.94 -2.25
C GLN A 45 3.06 -6.67 -1.22
N ILE A 46 1.74 -6.53 -1.28
CA ILE A 46 0.83 -7.24 -0.37
C ILE A 46 0.92 -8.76 -0.56
N PHE A 47 1.12 -9.23 -1.78
CA PHE A 47 1.34 -10.65 -2.02
C PHE A 47 2.62 -11.15 -1.35
N ARG A 48 3.72 -10.39 -1.41
CA ARG A 48 4.98 -10.74 -0.74
C ARG A 48 4.88 -10.69 0.78
N ASP A 49 4.22 -9.66 1.32
CA ASP A 49 4.17 -9.42 2.77
C ASP A 49 3.11 -10.28 3.48
N TYR A 50 1.98 -10.56 2.81
CA TYR A 50 0.80 -11.21 3.42
C TYR A 50 0.29 -12.44 2.66
N GLY A 51 0.78 -12.72 1.43
CA GLY A 51 0.40 -13.91 0.67
C GLY A 51 -0.90 -13.81 -0.13
N PHE A 52 -1.55 -12.64 -0.18
CA PHE A 52 -2.78 -12.47 -0.96
C PHE A 52 -2.49 -12.38 -2.46
N HIS A 53 -2.96 -13.33 -3.27
CA HIS A 53 -2.65 -13.36 -4.70
C HIS A 53 -3.19 -12.10 -5.42
N PRO A 54 -2.40 -11.42 -6.29
CA PRO A 54 -2.78 -10.15 -6.94
C PRO A 54 -4.13 -10.16 -7.65
N LEU A 55 -4.48 -11.29 -8.29
CA LEU A 55 -5.77 -11.48 -8.99
C LEU A 55 -6.99 -11.47 -8.07
N LEU A 56 -6.81 -11.79 -6.78
CA LEU A 56 -7.88 -11.78 -5.78
C LEU A 56 -8.00 -10.42 -5.06
N GLN A 57 -7.02 -9.53 -5.25
CA GLN A 57 -7.00 -8.23 -4.61
C GLN A 57 -7.80 -7.20 -5.41
N ARG A 58 -8.83 -6.62 -4.78
CA ARG A 58 -9.61 -5.50 -5.31
C ARG A 58 -9.36 -4.27 -4.45
N TRP A 59 -8.81 -3.22 -5.04
CA TRP A 59 -8.42 -2.01 -4.31
C TRP A 59 -9.45 -0.92 -4.46
N ILE A 60 -9.89 -0.38 -3.33
CA ILE A 60 -10.75 0.80 -3.25
C ILE A 60 -9.94 1.88 -2.53
N ILE A 61 -9.65 2.99 -3.21
CA ILE A 61 -8.96 4.13 -2.62
C ILE A 61 -9.94 5.31 -2.63
N GLY A 62 -10.26 5.82 -1.43
CA GLY A 62 -11.33 6.80 -1.25
C GLY A 62 -12.71 6.21 -1.55
N LYS A 63 -13.24 6.47 -2.75
CA LYS A 63 -14.55 5.98 -3.22
C LYS A 63 -14.50 5.35 -4.61
N CYS A 64 -13.30 5.13 -5.15
CA CYS A 64 -13.10 4.64 -6.50
C CYS A 64 -12.49 3.23 -6.48
N LEU A 65 -13.03 2.33 -7.31
CA LEU A 65 -12.37 1.07 -7.60
C LEU A 65 -11.16 1.35 -8.49
N CYS A 66 -9.97 0.99 -8.02
CA CYS A 66 -8.72 1.27 -8.71
C CYS A 66 -8.36 0.13 -9.65
N LEU A 67 -8.01 0.49 -10.89
CA LEU A 67 -7.39 -0.40 -11.87
C LEU A 67 -5.87 -0.37 -11.69
N ASP A 68 -5.21 -1.42 -12.18
CA ASP A 68 -3.79 -1.70 -11.97
C ASP A 68 -2.86 -0.56 -12.45
N GLU A 69 -3.25 0.17 -13.49
CA GLU A 69 -2.48 1.26 -14.10
C GLU A 69 -2.53 2.59 -13.33
N ARG A 70 -3.39 2.72 -12.31
CA ARG A 70 -3.41 3.96 -11.50
C ARG A 70 -2.25 3.98 -10.51
N SER A 71 -1.69 5.16 -10.32
CA SER A 71 -0.80 5.43 -9.19
C SER A 71 -1.60 5.65 -7.90
N VAL A 72 -0.96 5.41 -6.76
CA VAL A 72 -1.56 5.58 -5.43
C VAL A 72 -1.65 7.06 -5.00
N SER A 73 -0.94 7.98 -5.68
CA SER A 73 -0.97 9.44 -5.44
C SER A 73 -2.25 10.12 -5.91
#